data_AF-A0A3N5TVZ2-F1
#
_entry.id   AF-A0A3N5TVZ2-F1
#
_cell.length_a   1.000
_cell.length_b   1.000
_cell.length_c   1.000
_cell.angle_alpha   90.00
_cell.angle_beta   90.00
_cell.angle_gamma   90.00
#
_symmetry.space_group_name_H-M   'P 1'
#
loop_
_entity.id
_entity.type
_entity.pdbx_description
1 polymer ?
#
loop_
_entity_poly.entity_id
_entity_poly.type
_entity_poly.pdbx_seq_one_letter_code
_entity_poly.pdbx_strand_id
1 'polypeptide(L)'
;MAYKLTSQGVKRLADGTFITANNGTSEWYEYQAWLALGNTPEPEYTPEEQAVKDAADAEAAAQATLSAAAKADALFNTLKGATDAQINTYVNNQFPAFSAQQRATIKLLLMVAALTLRKGVV
;
A
#
# COMPACT_ATOMS: atom_id res chain seq x y z
N MET A 1 -2.18 38.02 4.10
CA MET A 1 -2.01 36.73 4.81
C MET A 1 -1.53 35.70 3.81
N ALA A 2 -0.69 34.77 4.23
CA ALA A 2 -0.22 33.67 3.39
C ALA A 2 -0.36 32.38 4.18
N TYR A 3 -0.69 31.30 3.48
CA TYR A 3 -0.99 29.99 4.05
C TYR A 3 -0.25 28.93 3.25
N LYS A 4 0.20 27.87 3.91
CA LYS A 4 0.82 26.70 3.28
C LYS A 4 -0.06 25.48 3.51
N LEU A 5 -0.30 24.70 2.45
CA LEU A 5 -1.01 23.44 2.53
C LEU A 5 -0.19 22.41 3.30
N THR A 6 -0.89 21.52 4.00
CA THR A 6 -0.32 20.38 4.70
C THR A 6 -1.25 19.18 4.55
N SER A 7 -0.75 17.99 4.79
CA SER A 7 -1.50 16.73 4.69
C SER A 7 -2.75 16.62 5.59
N GLN A 8 -2.91 17.51 6.57
CA GLN A 8 -4.01 17.46 7.55
C GLN A 8 -4.76 18.81 7.70
N GLY A 9 -4.40 19.84 6.92
CA GLY A 9 -4.93 21.19 7.09
C GLY A 9 -4.08 22.27 6.43
N VAL A 10 -4.14 23.48 6.95
CA VAL A 10 -3.37 24.62 6.45
C VAL A 10 -2.59 25.30 7.56
N LYS A 11 -1.35 25.66 7.29
CA LYS A 11 -0.51 26.43 8.22
C LYS A 11 -0.52 27.90 7.81
N ARG A 12 -0.92 28.79 8.71
CA ARG A 12 -0.78 30.23 8.50
C ARG A 12 0.70 30.62 8.63
N LEU A 13 1.26 31.30 7.63
CA LEU A 13 2.68 31.64 7.58
C LEU A 13 3.05 32.85 8.46
N ALA A 14 2.07 33.67 8.84
CA ALA A 14 2.30 34.87 9.64
C ALA A 14 2.70 34.56 11.10
N ASP A 15 2.08 33.56 11.69
CA ASP A 15 2.23 33.16 13.11
C ASP A 15 2.61 31.68 13.27
N GLY A 16 2.59 30.90 12.20
CA GLY A 16 2.85 29.46 12.22
C GLY A 16 1.68 28.61 12.71
N THR A 17 0.50 29.21 12.93
CA THR A 17 -0.66 28.51 13.48
C THR A 17 -1.14 27.42 12.52
N PHE A 18 -1.33 26.21 13.04
CA PHE A 18 -1.87 25.08 12.30
C PHE A 18 -3.39 25.07 12.39
N ILE A 19 -4.06 25.18 11.25
CA ILE A 19 -5.51 25.18 11.12
C ILE A 19 -5.89 23.83 10.52
N THR A 20 -6.49 22.96 11.34
CA THR A 20 -7.04 21.70 10.87
C THR A 20 -8.18 21.94 9.89
N ALA A 21 -8.25 21.12 8.84
CA ALA A 21 -9.43 21.09 8.01
C ALA A 21 -10.64 20.70 8.88
N ASN A 22 -11.74 21.45 8.77
CA ASN A 22 -13.06 21.12 9.36
C ASN A 22 -13.34 21.57 10.81
N ASN A 23 -12.63 22.55 11.37
CA ASN A 23 -12.85 22.89 12.79
C ASN A 23 -13.93 23.95 13.08
N GLY A 24 -14.56 24.58 12.08
CA GLY A 24 -15.57 25.63 12.32
C GLY A 24 -15.05 26.80 13.18
N THR A 25 -13.73 26.95 13.29
CA THR A 25 -13.06 27.97 14.07
C THR A 25 -12.91 29.26 13.26
N SER A 26 -12.74 30.39 13.95
CA SER A 26 -12.61 31.71 13.31
C SER A 26 -11.49 31.74 12.25
N GLU A 27 -10.40 31.03 12.51
CA GLU A 27 -9.24 30.93 11.63
C GLU A 27 -9.54 30.20 10.31
N TRP A 28 -10.46 29.23 10.35
CA TRP A 28 -10.90 28.53 9.14
C TRP A 28 -11.75 29.44 8.25
N TYR A 29 -12.65 30.23 8.84
CA TYR A 29 -13.44 31.22 8.10
C TYR A 29 -12.57 32.32 7.49
N GLU A 30 -11.53 32.76 8.20
CA GLU A 30 -10.54 33.70 7.66
C GLU A 30 -9.79 33.12 6.45
N TYR A 31 -9.36 31.86 6.54
CA TYR A 31 -8.73 31.17 5.42
C TYR A 31 -9.68 31.04 4.22
N GLN A 32 -10.95 30.71 4.44
CA GLN A 32 -11.96 30.65 3.39
C GLN A 32 -12.23 32.01 2.75
N ALA A 33 -12.31 33.08 3.54
CA ALA A 33 -12.45 34.44 3.02
C ALA A 33 -11.23 34.85 2.19
N TRP A 34 -10.03 34.48 2.62
CA TRP A 34 -8.79 34.70 1.88
C TRP A 34 -8.76 33.95 0.54
N LEU A 35 -9.23 32.70 0.49
CA LEU A 35 -9.41 31.95 -0.75
C LEU A 35 -10.45 32.59 -1.67
N ALA A 36 -11.57 33.08 -1.12
CA ALA A 36 -12.65 33.72 -1.88
C ALA A 36 -12.21 35.03 -2.59
N LEU A 37 -11.15 35.67 -2.09
CA LEU A 37 -10.50 36.81 -2.74
C LEU A 37 -9.56 36.41 -3.90
N GLY A 38 -9.49 35.12 -4.25
CA GLY A 38 -8.68 34.61 -5.36
C GLY A 38 -7.22 34.33 -4.99
N ASN A 39 -6.88 34.27 -3.70
CA ASN A 39 -5.52 33.94 -3.29
C ASN A 39 -5.29 32.42 -3.28
N THR A 40 -4.06 32.00 -3.56
CA THR A 40 -3.66 30.59 -3.61
C THR A 40 -2.65 30.27 -2.52
N PRO A 41 -2.87 29.26 -1.65
CA PRO A 41 -1.92 28.86 -0.63
C PRO A 41 -0.66 28.25 -1.28
N GLU A 42 0.46 28.35 -0.59
CA GLU A 42 1.67 27.63 -0.97
C GLU A 42 1.42 26.11 -0.90
N PRO A 43 1.88 25.33 -1.89
CA PRO A 43 1.74 23.88 -1.86
C PRO A 43 2.55 23.29 -0.70
N GLU A 44 2.16 22.09 -0.25
CA GLU A 44 2.87 21.38 0.83
C GLU A 44 4.32 21.08 0.44
N TYR A 45 4.50 20.61 -0.79
CA TYR A 45 5.77 20.27 -1.40
C TYR A 45 6.08 21.19 -2.57
N THR A 46 7.37 21.45 -2.78
CA THR A 46 7.82 22.00 -4.06
C THR A 46 7.58 20.97 -5.18
N PRO A 47 7.49 21.39 -6.45
CA PRO A 47 7.37 20.47 -7.58
C PRO A 47 8.48 19.40 -7.62
N GLU A 48 9.69 19.78 -7.21
CA GLU A 48 10.86 18.89 -7.15
C GLU A 48 10.68 17.81 -6.06
N GLU A 49 10.27 18.21 -4.86
CA GLU A 49 9.99 17.26 -3.76
C GLU A 49 8.83 16.31 -4.10
N GLN A 50 7.79 16.82 -4.76
CA GLN A 50 6.66 16.01 -5.21
C GLN A 50 7.12 14.97 -6.25
N ALA A 51 7.96 15.37 -7.22
CA ALA A 51 8.47 14.46 -8.23
C ALA A 51 9.34 13.34 -7.62
N VAL A 52 10.16 13.64 -6.60
CA VAL A 52 10.94 12.64 -5.87
C VAL A 52 10.02 11.66 -5.14
N LYS A 53 8.96 12.15 -4.50
CA LYS A 53 7.98 11.30 -3.82
C LYS A 53 7.25 10.38 -4.79
N ASP A 54 6.76 10.93 -5.90
CA ASP A 54 6.05 10.16 -6.91
C ASP A 54 6.95 9.09 -7.55
N ALA A 55 8.22 9.42 -7.79
CA ALA A 55 9.20 8.44 -8.29
C ALA A 55 9.46 7.31 -7.29
N ALA A 56 9.59 7.62 -6.00
CA ALA A 56 9.77 6.62 -4.95
C ALA A 56 8.53 5.72 -4.80
N ASP A 57 7.33 6.29 -4.87
CA ASP A 57 6.07 5.55 -4.79
C ASP A 57 5.89 4.64 -6.03
N ALA A 58 6.28 5.12 -7.22
CA ALA A 58 6.28 4.33 -8.45
C ALA A 58 7.29 3.18 -8.41
N GLU A 59 8.50 3.42 -7.90
CA GLU A 59 9.52 2.37 -7.72
C GLU A 59 9.05 1.31 -6.73
N ALA A 60 8.47 1.71 -5.60
CA ALA A 60 7.91 0.79 -4.62
C ALA A 60 6.79 -0.06 -5.21
N ALA A 61 5.90 0.53 -6.02
CA ALA A 61 4.85 -0.21 -6.72
C ALA A 61 5.40 -1.19 -7.77
N ALA A 62 6.43 -0.78 -8.54
CA ALA A 62 7.11 -1.65 -9.49
C ALA A 62 7.79 -2.82 -8.78
N GLN A 63 8.50 -2.57 -7.68
CA GLN A 63 9.17 -3.60 -6.89
C GLN A 63 8.16 -4.55 -6.21
N ALA A 64 7.02 -4.03 -5.73
CA ALA A 64 5.93 -4.85 -5.22
C ALA A 64 5.41 -5.81 -6.30
N THR A 65 5.24 -5.33 -7.54
CA THR A 65 4.77 -6.14 -8.68
C THR A 65 5.80 -7.21 -9.05
N LEU A 66 7.07 -6.85 -9.17
CA LEU A 66 8.16 -7.80 -9.48
C LEU A 66 8.30 -8.87 -8.39
N SER A 67 8.22 -8.48 -7.12
CA SER A 67 8.32 -9.42 -6.00
C SER A 67 7.09 -10.35 -5.91
N ALA A 68 5.90 -9.87 -6.28
CA ALA A 68 4.70 -10.71 -6.36
C ALA A 68 4.83 -11.76 -7.48
N ALA A 69 5.30 -11.35 -8.66
CA ALA A 69 5.56 -12.28 -9.77
C ALA A 69 6.61 -13.34 -9.38
N ALA A 70 7.73 -12.92 -8.80
CA ALA A 70 8.79 -13.83 -8.35
C ALA A 70 8.30 -14.83 -7.29
N LYS A 71 7.43 -14.41 -6.36
CA LYS A 71 6.80 -15.30 -5.37
C LYS A 71 5.85 -16.30 -6.02
N ALA A 72 5.09 -15.90 -7.03
CA ALA A 72 4.21 -16.78 -7.77
C ALA A 72 5.00 -17.86 -8.53
N ASP A 73 6.08 -17.48 -9.21
CA ASP A 73 6.97 -18.42 -9.91
C ASP A 73 7.65 -19.40 -8.95
N ALA A 74 8.12 -18.91 -7.79
CA ALA A 74 8.70 -19.75 -6.75
C ALA A 74 7.69 -20.76 -6.19
N LEU A 75 6.44 -20.33 -5.97
CA LEU A 75 5.36 -21.22 -5.53
C LEU A 75 5.04 -22.25 -6.61
N PHE A 76 4.92 -21.84 -7.88
CA PHE A 76 4.66 -22.74 -9.00
C PHE A 76 5.73 -23.84 -9.11
N ASN A 77 7.01 -23.46 -9.08
CA ASN A 77 8.13 -24.39 -9.14
C ASN A 77 8.15 -25.35 -7.95
N THR A 78 7.80 -24.85 -6.76
CA THR A 78 7.66 -25.69 -5.56
C THR A 78 6.55 -26.73 -5.75
N LEU A 79 5.35 -26.31 -6.19
CA LEU A 79 4.19 -27.20 -6.31
C LEU A 79 4.37 -28.30 -7.37
N LYS A 80 5.10 -28.01 -8.46
CA LYS A 80 5.33 -28.97 -9.55
C LYS A 80 5.92 -30.30 -9.05
N GLY A 81 6.85 -30.25 -8.10
CA GLY A 81 7.51 -31.42 -7.52
C GLY A 81 7.10 -31.79 -6.09
N ALA A 82 6.37 -30.93 -5.37
CA ALA A 82 6.17 -31.08 -3.92
C ALA A 82 5.14 -32.15 -3.53
N THR A 83 5.57 -33.18 -2.79
CA THR A 83 4.68 -34.16 -2.16
C THR A 83 3.66 -33.52 -1.20
N ASP A 84 2.57 -34.21 -0.90
CA ASP A 84 1.54 -33.74 0.04
C ASP A 84 2.12 -33.39 1.41
N ALA A 85 3.12 -34.15 1.87
CA ALA A 85 3.86 -33.85 3.11
C ALA A 85 4.65 -32.54 3.01
N GLN A 86 5.29 -32.26 1.87
CA GLN A 86 6.00 -31.00 1.64
C GLN A 86 5.04 -29.80 1.56
N ILE A 87 3.87 -29.96 0.93
CA ILE A 87 2.82 -28.93 0.90
C ILE A 87 2.30 -28.66 2.33
N ASN A 88 2.09 -29.70 3.13
CA ASN A 88 1.66 -29.56 4.52
C ASN A 88 2.68 -28.76 5.35
N THR A 89 3.97 -29.09 5.25
CA THR A 89 5.07 -28.37 5.93
C THR A 89 5.14 -26.92 5.46
N TYR A 90 5.04 -26.67 4.15
CA TYR A 90 5.03 -25.32 3.58
C TYR A 90 3.92 -24.46 4.19
N VAL A 91 2.67 -24.95 4.22
CA VAL A 91 1.55 -24.18 4.75
C VAL A 91 1.70 -23.90 6.25
N ASN A 92 2.19 -24.85 7.02
CA ASN A 92 2.40 -24.64 8.46
C ASN A 92 3.48 -23.59 8.73
N ASN A 93 4.54 -23.57 7.93
CA ASN A 93 5.66 -22.63 8.09
C ASN A 93 5.33 -21.22 7.58
N GLN A 94 4.60 -21.10 6.47
CA GLN A 94 4.27 -19.81 5.85
C GLN A 94 3.08 -19.11 6.53
N PHE A 95 2.17 -19.88 7.14
CA PHE A 95 0.95 -19.36 7.76
C PHE A 95 0.82 -19.79 9.24
N PRO A 96 1.82 -19.51 10.11
CA PRO A 96 1.79 -19.95 11.51
C PRO A 96 0.67 -19.29 12.31
N ALA A 97 0.30 -18.05 11.96
CA ALA A 97 -0.75 -17.27 12.62
C ALA A 97 -2.18 -17.70 12.26
N PHE A 98 -2.36 -18.52 11.21
CA PHE A 98 -3.68 -18.96 10.78
C PHE A 98 -4.22 -20.10 11.66
N SER A 99 -5.54 -20.20 11.77
CA SER A 99 -6.18 -21.31 12.46
C SER A 99 -5.90 -22.65 11.75
N ALA A 100 -6.06 -23.76 12.48
CA ALA A 100 -5.90 -25.10 11.90
C ALA A 100 -6.82 -25.31 10.68
N GLN A 101 -8.05 -24.78 10.73
CA GLN A 101 -9.03 -24.89 9.66
C GLN A 101 -8.66 -24.03 8.43
N GLN A 102 -8.16 -22.82 8.64
CA GLN A 102 -7.66 -21.97 7.55
C GLN A 102 -6.46 -22.64 6.85
N ARG A 103 -5.51 -23.17 7.62
CA ARG A 103 -4.38 -23.93 7.06
C ARG A 103 -4.83 -25.19 6.32
N ALA A 104 -5.82 -25.93 6.83
CA ALA A 104 -6.36 -27.10 6.14
C ALA A 104 -6.97 -26.74 4.79
N THR A 105 -7.72 -25.63 4.72
CA THR A 105 -8.31 -25.12 3.48
C THR A 105 -7.24 -24.76 2.46
N ILE A 106 -6.20 -24.03 2.89
CA ILE A 106 -5.07 -23.64 2.01
C ILE A 106 -4.33 -24.89 1.51
N LYS A 107 -4.08 -25.88 2.38
CA LYS A 107 -3.45 -27.15 1.98
C LYS A 107 -4.22 -27.83 0.87
N LEU A 108 -5.55 -27.96 1.02
CA LEU A 108 -6.39 -28.58 0.01
C LEU A 108 -6.29 -27.86 -1.34
N LEU A 109 -6.37 -26.54 -1.35
CA LEU A 109 -6.23 -25.74 -2.57
C LEU A 109 -4.87 -25.95 -3.25
N LEU A 110 -3.78 -25.94 -2.47
CA LEU A 110 -2.43 -26.15 -3.00
C LEU A 110 -2.20 -27.59 -3.49
N MET A 111 -2.79 -28.59 -2.85
CA MET A 111 -2.74 -29.99 -3.31
C MET A 111 -3.46 -30.17 -4.65
N VAL A 112 -4.65 -29.57 -4.80
CA VAL A 112 -5.39 -29.58 -6.08
C VAL A 112 -4.60 -28.85 -7.17
N ALA A 113 -3.98 -27.72 -6.85
CA ALA A 113 -3.09 -27.00 -7.76
C ALA A 113 -1.87 -27.87 -8.16
N ALA A 114 -1.19 -28.52 -7.21
CA ALA A 114 -0.06 -29.39 -7.51
C ALA A 114 -0.46 -30.59 -8.41
N LEU A 115 -1.64 -31.19 -8.18
CA LEU A 115 -2.17 -32.27 -9.01
C LEU A 115 -2.46 -31.84 -10.44
N THR A 116 -3.05 -30.66 -10.64
CA THR A 116 -3.32 -30.12 -11.98
C THR A 116 -2.02 -29.79 -12.72
N LEU A 117 -1.04 -29.20 -12.04
CA LEU A 117 0.28 -28.90 -12.61
C LEU A 117 1.06 -30.14 -13.06
N ARG A 118 0.89 -31.27 -12.36
CA ARG A 118 1.53 -32.54 -12.74
C ARG A 118 0.87 -33.21 -13.94
N LYS A 119 -0.46 -33.13 -14.03
CA LYS A 119 -1.23 -33.77 -15.10
C LYS A 119 -1.12 -33.02 -16.45
N GLY A 120 -0.85 -31.71 -16.44
CA GLY A 120 -0.66 -30.91 -17.65
C GLY A 120 0.70 -31.06 -18.36
N VAL A 121 1.50 -32.09 -18.03
CA VAL A 121 2.82 -32.38 -18.64
C VAL A 121 2.76 -33.65 -19.53
N VAL A 122 1.57 -34.06 -19.98
CA VAL A 122 1.41 -35.13 -20.99
C VAL A 122 0.81 -34.56 -22.26
#